data_AF-A0A947GIB1-F1
#
_entry.id   AF-A0A947GIB1-F1
#
_cell.length_a   1.000
_cell.length_b   1.000
_cell.length_c   1.000
_cell.angle_alpha   90.00
_cell.angle_beta   90.00
_cell.angle_gamma   90.00
#
_symmetry.space_group_name_H-M   'P 1'
#
loop_
_entity.id
_entity.type
_entity.pdbx_description
1 polymer ?
#
loop_
_entity_poly.entity_id
_entity_poly.type
_entity_poly.pdbx_seq_one_letter_code
_entity_poly.pdbx_strand_id
1 'polypeptide(L)'
;MSILSAPPQSQLQTACRIEQDEIIPLNGPEQAWHIRSGTVALCRTIDGIRRCFFTAHAGEVIFGIAAQDSEMVAIAIEPVVITAIP
;
A
#
# COMPACT_ATOMS: atom_id res chain seq x y z
N MET A 1 -35.27 6.65 27.14
CA MET A 1 -35.04 6.96 25.72
C MET A 1 -33.81 6.18 25.27
N SER A 2 -33.98 5.19 24.40
CA SER A 2 -32.90 4.32 23.94
C SER A 2 -32.36 4.87 22.62
N ILE A 3 -31.10 5.30 22.60
CA ILE A 3 -30.44 5.77 21.38
C ILE A 3 -29.91 4.53 20.67
N LEU A 4 -30.50 4.18 19.54
CA LEU A 4 -29.96 3.17 18.63
C LEU A 4 -28.60 3.66 18.12
N SER A 5 -27.52 3.04 18.59
CA SER A 5 -26.20 3.19 17.98
C SER A 5 -26.28 2.61 16.57
N ALA A 6 -26.16 3.47 15.55
CA ALA A 6 -25.91 3.02 14.18
C ALA A 6 -24.60 2.21 14.18
N PRO A 7 -24.53 1.08 13.45
CA PRO A 7 -23.28 0.36 13.31
C PRO A 7 -22.22 1.30 12.70
N PRO A 8 -20.95 1.20 13.13
CA PRO A 8 -19.89 2.03 12.57
C PRO A 8 -19.88 1.85 11.06
N GLN A 9 -19.88 2.96 10.33
CA GLN A 9 -19.75 2.97 8.88
C GLN A 9 -18.50 2.17 8.53
N SER A 10 -18.71 0.97 8.01
CA SER A 10 -17.67 0.16 7.40
C SER A 10 -17.10 0.99 6.26
N GLN A 11 -16.00 1.70 6.49
CA GLN A 11 -15.20 2.27 5.41
C GLN A 11 -14.86 1.09 4.51
N LEU A 12 -15.51 1.03 3.35
CA LEU A 12 -15.36 -0.04 2.38
C LEU A 12 -13.88 -0.11 2.01
N GLN A 13 -13.19 -1.07 2.61
CA GLN A 13 -11.88 -1.54 2.22
C GLN A 13 -11.99 -2.05 0.79
N THR A 14 -11.86 -1.12 -0.17
CA THR A 14 -12.05 -1.44 -1.58
C THR A 14 -10.74 -2.00 -2.09
N ALA A 15 -10.75 -3.27 -2.47
CA ALA A 15 -9.60 -3.88 -3.09
C ALA A 15 -9.35 -3.21 -4.46
N CYS A 16 -8.13 -2.75 -4.68
CA CYS A 16 -7.69 -2.15 -5.93
C CYS A 16 -6.76 -3.12 -6.64
N ARG A 17 -6.93 -3.29 -7.95
CA ARG A 17 -5.98 -4.00 -8.80
C ARG A 17 -4.98 -2.99 -9.34
N ILE A 18 -3.69 -3.31 -9.21
CA ILE A 18 -2.57 -2.52 -9.69
C ILE A 18 -1.83 -3.37 -10.71
N GLU A 19 -1.57 -2.81 -11.88
CA GLU A 19 -0.89 -3.54 -12.95
C GLU A 19 0.62 -3.60 -12.73
N GLN A 20 1.29 -4.50 -13.43
CA GLN A 20 2.74 -4.64 -13.34
C GLN A 20 3.45 -3.31 -13.67
N ASP A 21 4.52 -3.03 -12.93
CA ASP A 21 5.35 -1.82 -13.00
C ASP A 21 4.67 -0.51 -12.56
N GLU A 22 3.39 -0.55 -12.15
CA GLU A 22 2.72 0.60 -11.56
C GLU A 22 3.20 0.90 -10.13
N ILE A 23 3.21 2.19 -9.79
CA ILE A 23 3.62 2.68 -8.47
C ILE A 23 2.41 2.73 -7.55
N ILE A 24 2.56 2.13 -6.37
CA ILE A 24 1.61 2.27 -5.27
C ILE A 24 2.06 3.47 -4.43
N PRO A 25 1.27 4.55 -4.34
CA PRO A 25 1.64 5.74 -3.59
C PRO A 25 1.62 5.44 -2.09
N LEU A 26 2.78 5.53 -1.43
CA LEU A 26 2.92 5.29 0.01
C LEU A 26 2.72 6.57 0.86
N ASN A 27 1.99 7.55 0.32
CA ASN A 27 1.89 8.90 0.86
C ASN A 27 0.93 8.93 2.06
N GLY A 28 1.46 9.02 3.27
CA GLY A 28 0.69 9.17 4.50
C GLY A 28 1.08 8.09 5.53
N PRO A 29 1.82 8.44 6.60
CA PRO A 29 2.22 7.47 7.62
C PRO A 29 1.02 6.81 8.35
N GLU A 30 -0.16 7.42 8.27
CA GLU A 30 -1.41 6.88 8.80
C GLU A 30 -2.03 5.77 7.94
N GLN A 31 -1.55 5.54 6.72
CA GLN A 31 -2.11 4.53 5.81
C GLN A 31 -1.25 3.28 5.74
N ALA A 32 -1.87 2.14 5.49
CA ALA A 32 -1.19 0.89 5.17
C ALA A 32 -1.88 0.16 4.00
N TRP A 33 -1.14 -0.71 3.30
CA TRP A 33 -1.65 -1.50 2.18
C TRP A 33 -1.45 -2.97 2.48
N HIS A 34 -2.55 -3.71 2.58
CA HIS A 34 -2.52 -5.17 2.64
C HIS A 34 -2.48 -5.74 1.23
N ILE A 35 -1.47 -6.56 0.94
CA ILE A 35 -1.34 -7.27 -0.32
C ILE A 35 -2.26 -8.50 -0.28
N ARG A 36 -3.34 -8.48 -1.07
CA ARG A 36 -4.28 -9.60 -1.19
C ARG A 36 -3.77 -10.68 -2.14
N SER A 37 -3.06 -10.28 -3.20
CA SER A 37 -2.43 -11.20 -4.15
C SER A 37 -1.25 -10.52 -4.88
N GLY A 38 -0.30 -11.34 -5.32
CA GLY A 38 0.87 -10.91 -6.09
C GLY A 38 2.02 -10.42 -5.20
N THR A 39 2.96 -9.69 -5.82
CA THR A 39 4.20 -9.24 -5.19
C THR A 39 4.49 -7.77 -5.48
N VAL A 40 4.86 -7.03 -4.44
CA VAL A 40 5.25 -5.62 -4.49
C VAL A 40 6.69 -5.46 -4.03
N ALA A 41 7.52 -4.71 -4.77
CA ALA A 41 8.86 -4.32 -4.34
C ALA A 41 8.86 -2.91 -3.73
N LEU A 42 9.58 -2.72 -2.63
CA LEU A 42 9.95 -1.40 -2.13
C LEU A 42 11.31 -1.00 -2.69
N CYS A 43 11.32 0.10 -3.43
CA CYS A 43 12.49 0.57 -4.15
C CYS A 43 12.75 2.05 -3.86
N ARG A 44 14.03 2.44 -3.84
CA ARG A 44 14.46 3.84 -3.78
C ARG A 44 15.35 4.13 -4.98
N THR A 45 15.26 5.33 -5.53
CA THR A 45 16.23 5.81 -6.50
C THR A 45 17.48 6.27 -5.76
N ILE A 46 18.66 5.75 -6.11
CA ILE A 46 19.95 6.19 -5.55
C ILE A 46 20.87 6.44 -6.73
N ASP A 47 21.38 7.67 -6.85
CA ASP A 47 22.22 8.11 -7.97
C ASP A 47 21.58 7.86 -9.34
N GLY A 48 20.25 8.08 -9.44
CA GLY A 48 19.48 7.85 -10.66
C GLY A 48 19.17 6.37 -10.97
N ILE A 49 19.62 5.44 -10.14
CA ILE A 49 19.39 4.00 -10.29
C ILE A 49 18.33 3.54 -9.30
N ARG A 50 17.27 2.89 -9.79
CA ARG A 50 16.25 2.26 -8.93
C ARG A 50 16.83 1.02 -8.27
N ARG A 51 16.93 1.02 -6.95
CA ARG A 51 17.35 -0.13 -6.14
C ARG A 51 16.17 -0.60 -5.31
N CYS A 52 15.88 -1.90 -5.36
CA CYS A 52 14.82 -2.51 -4.58
C CYS A 52 15.42 -3.27 -3.39
N PHE A 53 14.86 -3.04 -2.20
CA PHE A 53 15.43 -3.53 -0.94
C PHE A 53 14.62 -4.65 -0.32
N PHE A 54 13.30 -4.59 -0.49
CA PHE A 54 12.37 -5.53 0.12
C PHE A 54 11.26 -5.88 -0.86
N THR A 55 10.71 -7.07 -0.71
CA THR A 55 9.48 -7.49 -1.37
C THR A 55 8.42 -7.77 -0.32
N ALA A 56 7.17 -7.43 -0.64
CA ALA A 56 5.99 -7.79 0.11
C ALA A 56 5.10 -8.68 -0.76
N HIS A 57 4.63 -9.79 -0.20
CA HIS A 57 3.84 -10.82 -0.84
C HIS A 57 2.41 -10.84 -0.31
N ALA A 58 1.58 -11.67 -0.92
CA ALA A 58 0.20 -11.89 -0.46
C ALA A 58 0.14 -12.26 1.03
N GLY A 59 -0.70 -11.55 1.78
CA GLY A 59 -0.85 -11.66 3.23
C GLY A 59 -0.01 -10.65 4.03
N GLU A 60 0.93 -9.96 3.39
CA GLU A 60 1.78 -8.96 4.05
C GLU A 60 1.21 -7.55 3.95
N VAL A 61 1.69 -6.66 4.82
CA VAL A 61 1.23 -5.28 4.92
C VAL A 61 2.42 -4.34 4.73
N ILE A 62 2.25 -3.35 3.85
CA ILE A 62 3.18 -2.25 3.67
C ILE A 62 2.63 -1.04 4.43
N PHE A 63 3.41 -0.46 5.33
CA PHE A 63 3.03 0.78 6.01
C PHE A 63 3.43 2.00 5.18
N GLY A 64 2.61 3.03 5.25
CA GLY A 64 2.88 4.33 4.67
C GLY A 64 4.07 4.99 5.32
N ILE A 65 4.72 5.84 4.53
CA ILE A 65 5.93 6.54 4.92
C ILE A 65 5.69 8.03 4.74
N ALA A 66 6.27 8.82 5.64
CA ALA A 66 6.21 10.27 5.50
C ALA A 66 6.95 10.66 4.20
N ALA A 67 6.19 11.23 3.26
CA ALA A 67 6.68 11.56 1.91
C ALA A 67 7.80 12.61 1.89
N GLN A 68 8.03 13.32 3.01
CA GLN A 68 8.98 14.43 3.08
C GLN A 68 10.46 14.01 3.02
N ASP A 69 10.79 12.73 3.31
CA ASP A 69 12.18 12.28 3.41
C ASP A 69 12.51 10.98 2.65
N SER A 70 11.54 10.46 1.89
CA SER A 70 11.62 9.10 1.38
C SER A 70 11.34 9.06 -0.11
N GLU A 71 12.40 9.05 -0.94
CA GLU A 71 12.34 8.64 -2.35
C GLU A 71 11.97 7.14 -2.55
N MET A 72 11.45 6.49 -1.50
CA MET A 72 10.97 5.12 -1.54
C MET A 72 9.60 5.07 -2.20
N VAL A 73 9.45 4.14 -3.13
CA VAL A 73 8.22 3.82 -3.83
C VAL A 73 7.91 2.33 -3.68
N ALA A 74 6.64 1.98 -3.63
CA ALA A 74 6.20 0.59 -3.81
C ALA A 74 5.83 0.37 -5.28
N ILE A 75 6.29 -0.72 -5.88
CA ILE A 75 6.07 -1.05 -7.29
C ILE A 75 5.54 -2.48 -7.39
N ALA A 76 4.48 -2.68 -8.15
CA ALA A 76 3.97 -4.01 -8.47
C ALA A 76 4.94 -4.75 -9.41
N ILE A 77 5.47 -5.90 -9.00
CA ILE A 77 6.38 -6.72 -9.85
C ILE A 77 5.59 -7.56 -10.86
N GLU A 78 4.34 -7.85 -10.51
CA GLU A 78 3.33 -8.56 -11.29
C GLU A 78 1.98 -7.90 -10.98
N PRO A 79 0.89 -8.19 -11.71
CA PRO A 79 -0.41 -7.64 -11.35
C PRO A 79 -0.80 -8.02 -9.92
N VAL A 80 -1.01 -7.01 -9.06
CA VAL A 80 -1.32 -7.19 -7.64
C VAL A 80 -2.72 -6.72 -7.30
N VAL A 81 -3.28 -7.30 -6.24
CA VAL A 81 -4.51 -6.79 -5.62
C VAL A 81 -4.15 -6.33 -4.23
N ILE A 82 -4.46 -5.08 -3.91
CA ILE A 82 -4.16 -4.47 -2.62
C ILE A 82 -5.42 -3.91 -1.98
N THR A 83 -5.41 -3.74 -0.67
CA THR A 83 -6.46 -3.07 0.08
C THR A 83 -5.84 -1.98 0.95
N ALA A 84 -6.31 -0.75 0.80
CA ALA A 84 -5.91 0.33 1.70
C ALA A 84 -6.55 0.14 3.08
N ILE A 85 -5.75 0.33 4.12
CA ILE A 85 -6.12 0.31 5.53
C ILE A 85 -5.86 1.74 6.05
N PRO A 86 -6.89 2.45 6.54
CA PRO A 86 -6.76 3.78 7.11
C PRO A 86 -6.21 3.78 8.54
#